data_AF-A0A0K8T9E8-F1
#
_entry.id   AF-A0A0K8T9E8-F1
#
_cell.length_a   1.000
_cell.length_b   1.000
_cell.length_c   1.000
_cell.angle_alpha   90.00
_cell.angle_beta   90.00
_cell.angle_gamma   90.00
#
_symmetry.space_group_name_H-M   'P 1'
#
loop_
_entity.id
_entity.type
_entity.pdbx_description
1 polymer ?
#
loop_
_entity_poly.entity_id
_entity_poly.type
_entity_poly.pdbx_seq_one_letter_code
_entity_poly.pdbx_strand_id
1 'polypeptide(L)'
;GGSCKKKISIANTFLRAQFIRGLRDGWVREQLLQDSSIKDKNFDELLKKAIALEASRYESGQLSRPPDGPVDTHRIIKRAKPQQGNHCSRKRQSQTRNFSRQYSPHPHHRS
;
A
#
# COMPACT_ATOMS: atom_id res chain seq x y z
N GLY A 1 -30.60 8.52 -39.77
CA GLY A 1 -29.69 9.42 -39.04
C GLY A 1 -28.27 8.97 -39.28
N GLY A 2 -27.46 9.75 -39.97
CA GLY A 2 -26.09 9.40 -40.30
C GLY A 2 -25.18 9.50 -39.08
N SER A 3 -24.53 8.39 -38.71
CA SER A 3 -23.49 8.37 -37.68
C SER A 3 -22.29 9.20 -38.17
N CYS A 4 -22.13 10.39 -37.60
CA CYS A 4 -20.97 11.23 -37.81
C CYS A 4 -19.78 10.63 -37.06
N LYS A 5 -18.95 9.85 -37.78
CA LYS A 5 -17.65 9.39 -37.28
C LYS A 5 -16.78 10.61 -37.00
N LYS A 6 -16.56 10.94 -35.72
CA LYS A 6 -15.62 11.99 -35.32
C LYS A 6 -14.24 11.62 -35.87
N LYS A 7 -13.72 12.42 -36.80
CA LYS A 7 -12.36 12.26 -37.30
C LYS A 7 -11.40 12.65 -36.18
N ILE A 8 -10.75 11.67 -35.58
CA ILE A 8 -9.70 11.91 -34.59
C ILE A 8 -8.46 12.38 -35.35
N SER A 9 -7.94 13.56 -35.00
CA SER A 9 -6.69 14.06 -35.58
C SER A 9 -5.52 13.16 -35.19
N ILE A 10 -4.59 12.93 -36.12
CA ILE A 10 -3.34 12.20 -35.87
C ILE A 10 -2.58 12.82 -34.69
N ALA A 11 -2.57 14.15 -34.59
CA ALA A 11 -1.95 14.87 -33.48
C ALA A 11 -2.59 14.50 -32.13
N ASN A 12 -3.91 14.33 -32.09
CA ASN A 12 -4.63 13.92 -30.88
C ASN A 12 -4.21 12.50 -30.44
N THR A 13 -4.05 11.58 -31.40
CA THR A 13 -3.56 10.22 -31.12
C THR A 13 -2.14 10.26 -30.52
N PHE A 14 -1.23 11.04 -31.10
CA PHE A 14 0.13 11.17 -30.58
C PHE A 14 0.17 11.81 -29.20
N LEU A 15 -0.56 12.90 -28.98
CA LEU A 15 -0.64 13.57 -27.67
C LEU A 15 -1.12 12.60 -26.58
N ARG A 16 -2.19 11.84 -26.86
CA ARG A 16 -2.70 10.85 -25.92
C ARG A 16 -1.70 9.73 -25.64
N ALA A 17 -1.05 9.20 -26.67
CA ALA A 17 -0.05 8.15 -26.52
C ALA A 17 1.16 8.62 -25.68
N GLN A 18 1.68 9.81 -25.99
CA GLN A 18 2.81 10.40 -25.27
C GLN A 18 2.45 10.72 -23.82
N PHE A 19 1.25 11.25 -23.59
CA PHE A 19 0.77 11.52 -22.24
C PHE A 19 0.67 10.24 -21.41
N ILE A 20 -0.02 9.19 -21.90
CA ILE A 20 -0.13 7.91 -21.18
C ILE A 20 1.26 7.32 -20.90
N ARG A 21 2.15 7.32 -21.89
CA ARG A 21 3.53 6.84 -21.73
C ARG A 21 4.31 7.65 -20.69
N GLY A 22 4.10 8.96 -20.63
CA GLY A 22 4.79 9.89 -19.74
C GLY A 22 4.29 9.89 -18.29
N LEU A 23 3.15 9.26 -17.99
CA LEU A 23 2.64 9.19 -16.62
C LEU A 23 3.56 8.40 -15.71
N ARG A 24 3.94 8.96 -14.56
CA ARG A 24 4.75 8.26 -13.54
C ARG A 24 3.96 7.22 -12.76
N ASP A 25 2.70 7.50 -12.46
CA ASP A 25 1.83 6.56 -11.72
C ASP A 25 1.38 5.42 -12.64
N GLY A 26 1.86 4.20 -12.35
CA GLY A 26 1.51 2.99 -13.09
C GLY A 26 0.03 2.63 -12.98
N TRP A 27 -0.60 2.87 -11.83
CA TRP A 27 -2.02 2.57 -11.64
C TRP A 27 -2.90 3.49 -12.49
N VAL A 28 -2.63 4.81 -12.48
CA VAL A 28 -3.37 5.76 -13.32
C VAL A 28 -3.18 5.41 -14.80
N ARG A 29 -1.96 5.04 -15.19
CA ARG A 29 -1.66 4.59 -16.56
C ARG A 29 -2.48 3.38 -16.97
N GLU A 30 -2.55 2.35 -16.12
CA GLU A 30 -3.33 1.13 -16.37
C GLU A 30 -4.83 1.42 -16.47
N GLN A 31 -5.37 2.24 -15.57
CA GLN A 31 -6.78 2.65 -15.60
C GLN A 31 -7.15 3.38 -16.90
N LEU A 32 -6.24 4.20 -17.44
CA LEU A 32 -6.45 4.88 -18.72
C LEU A 32 -6.31 3.92 -19.92
N LEU A 33 -5.46 2.90 -19.84
CA LEU A 33 -5.29 1.90 -20.91
C LEU A 33 -6.47 0.93 -21.00
N GLN A 34 -7.06 0.56 -19.86
CA GLN A 34 -8.19 -0.37 -19.79
C GLN A 34 -9.52 0.28 -20.19
N ASP A 35 -9.62 1.61 -20.12
CA ASP A 35 -10.84 2.32 -20.47
C ASP A 35 -11.03 2.42 -22.00
N SER A 36 -11.92 1.58 -22.51
CA SER A 36 -12.33 1.57 -23.92
C SER A 36 -12.99 2.88 -24.36
N SER A 37 -13.60 3.63 -23.45
CA SER A 37 -14.29 4.89 -23.75
C SER A 37 -13.33 6.03 -24.11
N ILE A 38 -12.04 5.92 -23.75
CA ILE A 38 -11.07 6.98 -24.06
C ILE A 38 -10.66 6.93 -25.52
N LYS A 39 -10.69 5.76 -26.18
CA LYS A 39 -10.25 5.58 -27.59
C LYS A 39 -10.89 6.57 -28.55
N ASP A 40 -12.18 6.86 -28.36
CA ASP A 40 -12.94 7.77 -29.23
C ASP A 40 -12.99 9.23 -28.72
N LYS A 41 -12.26 9.54 -27.64
CA LYS A 41 -12.24 10.85 -26.99
C LYS A 41 -11.05 11.72 -27.38
N ASN A 42 -11.27 13.02 -27.25
CA ASN A 42 -10.23 14.05 -27.38
C ASN A 42 -9.26 14.01 -26.19
N PHE A 43 -8.09 14.59 -26.37
CA PHE A 43 -7.05 14.69 -25.36
C PHE A 43 -7.55 15.34 -24.07
N ASP A 44 -8.36 16.40 -24.14
CA ASP A 44 -8.87 17.10 -22.95
C ASP A 44 -9.68 16.18 -22.03
N GLU A 45 -10.49 15.29 -22.61
CA GLU A 45 -11.28 14.34 -21.84
C GLU A 45 -10.39 13.28 -21.18
N LEU A 46 -9.31 12.87 -21.84
CA LEU A 46 -8.30 12.00 -21.25
C LEU A 46 -7.60 12.69 -20.07
N LEU A 47 -7.23 13.96 -20.23
CA LEU A 47 -6.56 14.76 -19.20
C LEU A 47 -7.46 14.94 -17.97
N LYS A 48 -8.73 15.33 -18.17
CA LYS A 48 -9.72 15.44 -17.09
C LYS A 48 -9.85 14.13 -16.31
N LYS A 49 -9.92 13.00 -17.03
CA LYS A 49 -10.02 11.69 -16.38
C LYS A 49 -8.78 11.36 -15.55
N ALA A 50 -7.59 11.62 -16.07
CA ALA A 50 -6.35 11.38 -15.35
C ALA A 50 -6.29 12.19 -14.04
N ILE A 51 -6.67 13.47 -14.10
CA ILE A 51 -6.75 14.34 -12.91
C ILE A 51 -7.77 13.80 -11.91
N ALA A 52 -8.95 13.39 -12.37
CA ALA A 52 -9.99 12.83 -11.49
C ALA A 52 -9.53 11.54 -10.80
N LEU A 53 -8.81 10.66 -11.52
CA LEU A 53 -8.24 9.43 -10.95
C LEU A 53 -7.16 9.73 -9.89
N GLU A 54 -6.28 10.69 -10.15
CA GLU A 54 -5.25 11.12 -9.20
C GLU A 54 -5.87 11.73 -7.95
N ALA A 55 -6.82 12.67 -8.10
CA ALA A 55 -7.52 13.30 -7.00
C ALA A 55 -8.27 12.28 -6.14
N SER A 56 -8.99 11.34 -6.77
CA SER A 56 -9.74 10.29 -6.07
C SER A 56 -8.83 9.36 -5.26
N ARG A 57 -7.65 9.00 -5.79
CA ARG A 57 -6.65 8.24 -5.03
C ARG A 57 -6.07 9.03 -3.87
N TYR A 58 -5.77 10.31 -4.08
CA TYR A 58 -5.26 11.17 -3.03
C TYR A 58 -6.26 11.27 -1.87
N GLU A 59 -7.52 11.56 -2.18
CA GLU A 59 -8.61 11.67 -1.20
C GLU A 59 -8.86 10.34 -0.48
N SER A 60 -8.93 9.22 -1.20
CA SER A 60 -9.09 7.89 -0.61
C SER A 60 -7.92 7.53 0.31
N GLY A 61 -6.70 7.93 -0.07
CA GLY A 61 -5.50 7.80 0.76
C GLY A 61 -5.59 8.59 2.07
N GLN A 62 -6.13 9.81 2.03
CA GLN A 62 -6.38 10.62 3.23
C GLN A 62 -7.45 9.99 4.14
N LEU A 63 -8.52 9.43 3.58
CA LEU A 63 -9.57 8.75 4.36
C LEU A 63 -9.06 7.47 5.06
N SER A 64 -8.07 6.79 4.47
CA SER A 64 -7.44 5.60 5.06
C SER A 64 -6.42 5.91 6.15
N ARG A 65 -5.95 7.17 6.24
CA ARG A 65 -5.09 7.59 7.34
C ARG A 65 -5.99 7.81 8.56
N PRO A 66 -5.74 7.10 9.68
CA PRO A 66 -6.43 7.44 10.91
C PRO A 66 -6.16 8.92 11.20
N PRO A 67 -7.17 9.71 11.62
CA PRO A 67 -6.91 11.06 12.08
C PRO A 67 -5.82 11.01 13.15
N ASP A 68 -4.86 11.92 13.08
CA ASP A 68 -3.76 12.01 14.04
C ASP A 68 -4.34 12.15 15.47
N GLY A 69 -4.37 11.02 16.18
CA GLY A 69 -4.69 10.93 17.61
C GLY A 69 -6.13 10.50 17.93
N PRO A 70 -6.31 9.67 18.99
CA PRO A 70 -7.62 9.29 19.46
C PRO A 70 -8.25 10.48 20.19
N VAL A 71 -9.34 11.04 19.65
CA VAL A 71 -10.30 11.71 20.53
C VAL A 71 -11.13 10.61 21.18
N ASP A 72 -10.59 10.05 22.26
CA ASP A 72 -11.30 9.13 23.13
C ASP A 72 -12.37 9.93 23.89
N THR A 73 -13.53 10.13 23.27
CA THR A 73 -14.73 10.71 23.92
C THR A 73 -15.37 9.77 24.94
N HIS A 74 -14.82 8.57 25.18
CA HIS A 74 -15.40 7.57 26.06
C HIS A 74 -14.48 7.11 27.21
N ARG A 75 -13.38 7.82 27.50
CA ARG A 75 -12.56 7.51 28.67
C ARG A 75 -13.22 7.93 29.97
N ILE A 76 -14.14 7.10 30.47
CA ILE A 76 -14.58 7.15 31.86
C ILE A 76 -13.38 6.74 32.74
N ILE A 77 -12.63 7.71 33.23
CA ILE A 77 -11.57 7.50 34.21
C ILE A 77 -12.25 7.15 35.55
N LYS A 78 -12.53 5.86 35.78
CA LYS A 78 -12.82 5.37 37.14
C LYS A 78 -11.49 5.27 37.90
N ARG A 79 -11.11 6.34 38.60
CA ARG A 79 -10.05 6.31 39.62
C ARG A 79 -10.68 6.07 41.00
N ALA A 80 -10.52 4.85 41.52
CA ALA A 80 -10.39 4.57 42.95
C ALA A 80 -9.69 3.20 43.13
N LYS A 81 -8.55 3.19 43.84
CA LYS A 81 -7.67 2.04 44.19
C LYS A 81 -8.20 1.31 45.45
N PRO A 82 -7.43 0.44 46.15
CA PRO A 82 -6.68 -0.79 45.82
C PRO A 82 -7.18 -2.00 46.67
N GLN A 83 -6.80 -3.26 46.37
CA GLN A 83 -6.60 -4.25 47.46
C GLN A 83 -5.81 -5.50 47.03
N GLN A 84 -4.99 -5.95 47.97
CA GLN A 84 -4.07 -7.08 47.95
C GLN A 84 -4.79 -8.42 47.85
N GLY A 85 -4.15 -9.39 47.22
CA GLY A 85 -4.54 -10.80 47.25
C GLY A 85 -3.35 -11.67 46.88
N ASN A 86 -2.58 -12.05 47.90
CA ASN A 86 -1.55 -13.10 47.83
C ASN A 86 -2.11 -14.37 47.18
N HIS A 87 -1.39 -14.99 46.25
CA HIS A 87 -1.12 -16.42 46.32
C HIS A 87 0.12 -16.79 45.48
N CYS A 88 1.10 -17.37 46.17
CA CYS A 88 2.31 -17.99 45.63
C CYS A 88 2.02 -19.04 44.56
N SER A 89 2.82 -19.06 43.49
CA SER A 89 3.49 -20.28 43.06
C SER A 89 4.76 -19.93 42.30
N ARG A 90 5.87 -20.02 43.03
CA ARG A 90 7.24 -19.97 42.54
C ARG A 90 7.59 -21.39 42.09
N LYS A 91 7.71 -21.64 40.78
CA LYS A 91 8.53 -22.76 40.28
C LYS A 91 9.58 -22.27 39.30
N ARG A 92 10.82 -22.59 39.68
CA ARG A 92 12.09 -22.21 39.09
C ARG A 92 12.41 -23.13 37.90
N GLN A 93 12.94 -22.51 36.85
CA GLN A 93 14.14 -22.86 36.07
C GLN A 93 14.36 -24.28 35.49
N SER A 94 15.08 -24.22 34.35
CA SER A 94 15.82 -25.24 33.60
C SER A 94 15.02 -25.86 32.45
N GLN A 95 15.45 -25.89 31.19
CA GLN A 95 16.78 -25.71 30.59
C GLN A 95 16.68 -25.02 29.22
N THR A 96 17.50 -24.00 29.01
CA THR A 96 17.97 -23.60 27.68
C THR A 96 18.95 -24.64 27.17
N ARG A 97 18.68 -25.28 26.03
CA ARG A 97 19.74 -25.97 25.26
C ARG A 97 20.13 -25.11 24.08
N ASN A 98 21.22 -24.38 24.30
CA ASN A 98 21.93 -23.58 23.33
C ASN A 98 22.51 -24.46 22.22
N PHE A 99 22.32 -24.02 20.98
CA PHE A 99 23.27 -24.26 19.90
C PHE A 99 24.61 -23.61 20.28
N SER A 100 25.69 -24.38 20.36
CA SER A 100 27.03 -23.84 20.10
C SER A 100 27.97 -24.94 19.63
N ARG A 101 28.67 -24.58 18.55
CA ARG A 101 29.78 -25.27 17.90
C ARG A 101 30.97 -25.47 18.84
N GLN A 102 31.92 -26.27 18.31
CA GLN A 102 33.37 -26.31 18.57
C GLN A 102 33.83 -27.55 19.36
N TYR A 103 34.43 -28.51 18.66
CA TYR A 103 35.74 -29.05 19.07
C TYR A 103 36.55 -29.46 17.82
N SER A 104 37.82 -29.09 17.87
CA SER A 104 38.84 -29.01 16.80
C SER A 104 39.70 -30.30 16.72
N PRO A 105 40.71 -30.39 15.81
CA PRO A 105 41.15 -31.61 15.11
C PRO A 105 42.37 -32.30 15.75
N HIS A 106 42.69 -33.54 15.32
CA HIS A 106 44.06 -34.11 15.36
C HIS A 106 44.20 -35.37 14.44
N PRO A 107 45.44 -35.80 14.08
CA PRO A 107 45.81 -36.09 12.68
C PRO A 107 46.27 -37.55 12.35
N HIS A 108 46.57 -37.77 11.05
CA HIS A 108 47.42 -38.77 10.36
C HIS A 108 47.77 -40.12 11.04
N HIS A 109 47.53 -41.26 10.37
CA HIS A 109 48.53 -41.99 9.57
C HIS A 109 47.98 -43.26 8.90
N ARG A 110 48.70 -43.64 7.85
CA ARG A 110 48.56 -44.69 6.83
C ARG A 110 48.76 -46.13 7.33
N SER A 111 48.11 -47.10 6.70
CA SER A 111 48.70 -48.37 6.20
C SER A 111 47.78 -48.97 5.14
#